data_AF-W7BGL7-F1
#
_entry.id   AF-W7BGL7-F1
#
_cell.length_a   1.000
_cell.length_b   1.000
_cell.length_c   1.000
_cell.angle_alpha   90.00
_cell.angle_beta   90.00
_cell.angle_gamma   90.00
#
_symmetry.space_group_name_H-M   'P 1'
#
loop_
_entity.id
_entity.type
_entity.pdbx_description
1 polymer ?
#
loop_
_entity_poly.entity_id
_entity_poly.type
_entity_poly.pdbx_seq_one_letter_code
_entity_poly.pdbx_strand_id
1 'polypeptide(L)' 'MRNKLLERIVAWGEEQAQVRALVLEGSLAKQQGIDELSDVDINVWYEGEISFGKTIPWLADIGDVLIENRLQMETPAG' A
#
# COMPACT_ATOMS: atom_id res chain seq x y z
N MET A 1 -3.61 16.31 -1.81
CA MET A 1 -4.31 15.04 -2.06
C MET A 1 -3.47 13.85 -1.59
N ARG A 2 -2.22 13.74 -2.04
CA ARG A 2 -1.25 12.72 -1.60
C ARG A 2 -1.09 12.56 -0.08
N ASN A 3 -0.89 13.65 0.68
CA ASN A 3 -0.71 13.54 2.14
C ASN A 3 -1.94 12.92 2.83
N LYS A 4 -3.15 13.26 2.37
CA LYS A 4 -4.40 12.64 2.88
C LYS A 4 -4.49 11.15 2.54
N LEU A 5 -3.97 10.74 1.38
CA LEU A 5 -3.91 9.32 1.02
C LEU A 5 -2.94 8.57 1.94
N LEU A 6 -1.75 9.13 2.20
CA LEU A 6 -0.78 8.54 3.12
C LEU A 6 -1.33 8.43 4.54
N GLU A 7 -2.03 9.45 5.04
CA GLU A 7 -2.70 9.41 6.34
C GLU A 7 -3.73 8.26 6.41
N ARG A 8 -4.52 8.04 5.35
CA ARG A 8 -5.49 6.92 5.27
C ARG A 8 -4.80 5.56 5.22
N ILE A 9 -3.68 5.44 4.49
CA ILE A 9 -2.87 4.22 4.44
C ILE A 9 -2.31 3.89 5.82
N VAL A 10 -1.80 4.89 6.55
CA VAL A 10 -1.29 4.72 7.92
C VAL A 10 -2.41 4.29 8.86
N ALA A 11 -3.55 4.99 8.85
CA ALA A 11 -4.70 4.64 9.68
C ALA A 11 -5.18 3.21 9.42
N TRP A 12 -5.30 2.81 8.15
CA TRP A 12 -5.63 1.44 7.78
C TRP A 12 -4.63 0.44 8.38
N GLY A 13 -3.32 0.70 8.26
CA GLY A 13 -2.29 -0.18 8.81
C GLY A 13 -2.33 -0.32 10.33
N GLU A 14 -2.65 0.77 11.05
CA GLU A 14 -2.82 0.76 12.51
C GLU A 14 -4.04 -0.07 12.96
N GLU A 15 -5.09 -0.16 12.13
CA GLU A 15 -6.28 -0.96 12.38
C GLU A 15 -6.07 -2.46 12.10
N GLN A 16 -5.06 -2.81 11.28
CA GLN A 16 -4.76 -4.20 10.94
C GLN A 16 -3.84 -4.85 11.97
N ALA A 17 -4.38 -5.70 12.84
CA ALA A 17 -3.61 -6.40 13.89
C ALA A 17 -2.39 -7.21 13.38
N GLN A 18 -2.41 -7.62 12.12
CA GLN A 18 -1.35 -8.39 11.47
C GLN A 18 -0.28 -7.52 10.79
N VAL A 19 -0.55 -6.23 10.52
CA VAL A 19 0.43 -5.32 9.93
C VAL A 19 1.48 -4.98 10.99
N ARG A 20 2.75 -5.03 10.60
CA ARG A 20 3.90 -4.76 11.46
C ARG A 20 4.67 -3.53 11.00
N ALA A 21 4.70 -3.28 9.69
CA ALA A 21 5.24 -2.04 9.15
C ALA A 21 4.60 -1.70 7.81
N LEU A 22 4.52 -0.39 7.55
CA LEU A 22 4.28 0.18 6.25
C LEU A 22 5.57 0.92 5.84
N VAL A 23 6.15 0.51 4.72
CA VAL A 23 7.41 1.09 4.23
C VAL A 23 7.12 1.82 2.94
N LEU A 24 7.35 3.13 2.94
CA LEU A 24 7.27 3.97 1.74
C LEU A 24 8.48 3.66 0.86
N GLU A 25 8.23 3.43 -0.42
CA GLU A 25 9.24 3.15 -1.44
C GLU A 25 9.15 4.16 -2.59
N GLY A 26 9.90 3.90 -3.66
CA GLY A 26 9.75 4.65 -4.91
C GLY A 26 10.32 6.07 -4.88
N SER A 27 9.78 6.91 -5.76
CA SER A 27 10.22 8.30 -5.94
C SER A 27 10.01 9.15 -4.68
N LEU A 28 8.89 8.92 -3.98
CA LEU A 28 8.54 9.61 -2.74
C LEU A 28 9.51 9.31 -1.60
N ALA A 29 9.87 8.04 -1.40
CA ALA A 29 10.87 7.66 -0.40
C ALA A 29 12.25 8.25 -0.69
N LYS A 30 12.65 8.27 -1.97
CA LYS A 30 13.96 8.76 -2.42
C LYS A 30 14.07 10.27 -2.50
N GLN A 31 12.95 10.99 -2.41
CA GLN A 31 12.89 12.45 -2.60
C GLN A 31 13.49 12.90 -3.94
N GLN A 32 13.32 12.10 -4.99
CA GLN A 32 13.91 12.32 -6.31
C GLN A 32 12.85 12.29 -7.40
N GLY A 33 12.83 13.34 -8.23
CA GLY A 33 11.91 13.42 -9.37
C GLY A 33 10.43 13.48 -9.00
N ILE A 34 10.10 13.97 -7.80
CA ILE A 34 8.72 14.05 -7.33
C ILE A 34 8.02 15.25 -7.97
N ASP A 35 6.87 14.98 -8.55
CA ASP A 35 5.93 15.95 -9.11
C ASP A 35 4.48 15.65 -8.67
N GLU A 36 3.52 16.27 -9.36
CA GLU A 36 2.09 16.08 -9.12
C GLU A 36 1.53 14.76 -9.67
N LEU A 37 2.26 14.11 -10.57
CA LEU A 37 1.89 12.85 -11.22
C LEU A 37 2.54 11.63 -10.56
N SER A 38 3.45 11.85 -9.62
CA SER A 38 4.12 10.80 -8.86
C SER A 38 3.13 9.96 -8.06
N ASP A 39 3.29 8.65 -8.19
CA ASP A 39 2.55 7.61 -7.51
C ASP A 39 3.03 7.40 -6.07
N VAL A 40 2.37 6.45 -5.38
CA VAL A 40 2.66 6.08 -3.99
C VAL A 40 2.93 4.59 -3.94
N ASP A 41 4.19 4.22 -3.70
CA ASP A 41 4.63 2.84 -3.51
C ASP A 41 4.71 2.51 -2.02
N ILE A 42 3.97 1.49 -1.57
CA ILE A 42 3.96 1.04 -0.18
C ILE A 42 4.19 -0.46 -0.11
N ASN A 43 5.22 -0.86 0.63
CA ASN A 43 5.41 -2.24 1.05
C ASN A 43 4.72 -2.47 2.40
N VAL A 44 3.86 -3.49 2.47
CA VAL A 44 3.17 -3.89 3.69
C VAL A 44 3.84 -5.13 4.27
N TRP A 45 4.48 -4.96 5.44
CA TRP A 45 5.07 -6.06 6.19
C TRP A 45 4.04 -6.56 7.21
N TYR A 46 3.82 -7.86 7.23
CA TYR A 46 2.79 -8.48 8.05
C TYR A 46 3.28 -9.77 8.69
N GLU A 47 2.60 -10.19 9.75
CA GLU A 47 2.87 -11.43 10.47
C GLU A 47 1.69 -12.39 10.35
N GLY A 48 1.97 -13.67 10.14
CA GLY A 48 0.96 -14.71 10.01
C GLY A 48 0.44 -14.87 8.58
N GLU A 49 -0.80 -15.36 8.45
CA GLU A 49 -1.42 -15.52 7.14
C GLU A 49 -1.89 -14.20 6.56
N ILE A 50 -1.63 -13.98 5.27
CA ILE A 50 -2.09 -12.78 4.60
C ILE A 50 -3.61 -12.84 4.39
N SER A 51 -4.33 -11.96 5.09
CA SER A 51 -5.78 -11.78 4.93
C SER A 51 -6.15 -10.61 4.01
N PHE A 52 -5.19 -9.73 3.69
CA PHE A 52 -5.31 -8.68 2.66
C PHE A 52 -4.42 -9.00 1.43
N GLY A 53 -4.45 -8.16 0.40
CA GLY A 53 -3.60 -8.31 -0.80
C GLY A 53 -4.00 -9.41 -1.79
N LYS A 54 -4.79 -10.42 -1.37
CA LYS A 54 -5.35 -11.46 -2.24
C LYS A 54 -6.63 -11.03 -2.97
N THR A 55 -7.35 -10.05 -2.42
CA THR A 55 -8.65 -9.57 -2.90
C THR A 55 -8.70 -8.05 -2.83
N ILE A 56 -9.67 -7.41 -3.50
CA ILE A 56 -9.86 -5.94 -3.51
C ILE A 56 -10.37 -5.35 -2.18
N PRO A 57 -11.26 -5.99 -1.39
CA PRO A 57 -12.02 -5.30 -0.35
C PRO A 57 -11.20 -4.45 0.63
N TRP A 58 -9.98 -4.87 0.98
CA TRP A 58 -9.13 -4.10 1.90
C TRP A 58 -8.68 -2.73 1.33
N LEU A 59 -8.56 -2.59 0.01
CA LEU A 59 -8.23 -1.30 -0.61
C LEU A 59 -9.38 -0.29 -0.48
N ALA A 60 -10.63 -0.77 -0.38
CA ALA A 60 -11.79 0.09 -0.22
C ALA A 60 -11.79 0.86 1.11
N ASP A 61 -11.12 0.31 2.13
CA ASP A 61 -10.93 0.98 3.42
C ASP A 61 -10.00 2.21 3.28
N ILE A 62 -9.06 2.16 2.34
CA ILE A 62 -8.10 3.23 2.04
C ILE A 62 -8.67 4.25 1.04
N GLY A 63 -9.52 3.84 0.09
CA GLY A 63 -10.05 4.73 -0.94
C GLY A 63 -10.85 4.03 -2.03
N ASP A 64 -11.54 4.82 -2.86
CA ASP A 64 -12.30 4.29 -3.99
C ASP A 64 -11.36 3.68 -5.02
N VAL A 65 -11.53 2.38 -5.27
CA VAL A 65 -10.73 1.64 -6.26
C VAL A 65 -11.39 1.77 -7.63
N LEU A 66 -10.73 2.49 -8.54
CA LEU A 66 -11.20 2.65 -9.92
C LEU A 66 -10.73 1.49 -10.82
N ILE A 67 -9.48 1.05 -10.63
CA ILE A 67 -8.83 0.00 -11.40
C ILE A 67 -7.97 -0.82 -10.44
N GLU A 68 -8.08 -2.15 -10.50
CA GLU A 68 -7.15 -3.08 -9.86
C GLU A 68 -6.38 -3.82 -10.96
N ASN A 69 -5.05 -3.86 -10.84
CA ASN A 69 -4.21 -4.74 -11.63
C ASN A 69 -3.43 -5.66 -10.70
N ARG A 70 -3.78 -6.95 -10.68
CA ARG A 70 -3.05 -7.93 -9.86
C ARG A 70 -1.83 -8.42 -10.61
N LEU A 71 -0.67 -8.25 -10.00
CA LEU A 71 0.50 -9.01 -10.40
C LEU A 71 0.23 -10.48 -10.08
N GLN A 72 0.20 -11.34 -11.10
CA GLN A 72 0.27 -12.78 -10.89
C GLN A 72 1.67 -13.10 -10.38
N MET A 73 1.81 -13.11 -9.05
CA MET A 73 3.06 -13.48 -8.40
C MET A 73 3.06 -15.00 -8.23
N GLU A 74 3.66 -15.72 -9.19
CA GLU A 74 3.99 -17.14 -9.00
C GLU A 74 5.08 -17.34 -7.93
N THR A 75 5.76 -16.27 -7.53
CA THR A 75 6.79 -16.26 -6.49
C THR A 75 6.70 -14.95 -5.70
N PRO A 76 6.76 -14.96 -4.35
CA PRO A 76 6.80 -13.74 -3.56
C PRO A 76 8.01 -12.88 -3.95
N ALA A 77 7.86 -11.55 -3.91
CA ALA A 77 9.01 -10.65 -3.96
C ALA A 77 9.78 -10.87 -2.65
N GLY A 78 10.94 -11.52 -2.77
CA GLY A 78 11.87 -11.78 -1.67
C GLY A 78 12.66 -10.53 -1.29
#